data_AF-A0A7W7PKU8-F1
#
_entry.id   AF-A0A7W7PKU8-F1
#
_cell.length_a   1.000
_cell.length_b   1.000
_cell.length_c   1.000
_cell.angle_alpha   90.00
_cell.angle_beta   90.00
_cell.angle_gamma   90.00
#
_symmetry.space_group_name_H-M   'P 1'
#
loop_
_entity.id
_entity.type
_entity.pdbx_description
1 polymer ?
#
loop_
_entity_poly.entity_id
_entity_poly.type
_entity_poly.pdbx_seq_one_letter_code
_entity_poly.pdbx_strand_id
1 'polypeptide(L)'
;MELTLLGTGAPEGLPRPGCPCASCATAVGGEARAATALLVDSALLLDLTPGPAFAAARAGRSITGVRQVLLSHPQNGPALEFPAGLPAPGRVPDGRELSVISGHKVRAMALDAPGTGYEVTSSDGERLLYLPPEAAPAGFAAVPGPYDMVLLDVLGRPDALARLREAGAVGATTDVIAVHIGHDTPPGRELHRQLAAAGARTVPDGTTLTVGDYHAVPDLPRRTLVLGGARSGKSVEAERRLESFPDVLYVATGGTREGDRDWAARVALHRERRPGSWRTAETVDLLPLLAEEGPPLLIDCLALWLTHAMDSVDAWDDAAWADGGAEELRALMAGLARAVRETSRTVVVVSNEVGSGVVPATASGRRFRDELGRLNAAVGNECEHVVLVVAGQAIPLRG
;
A
#
# COMPACT_ATOMS: atom_id res chain seq x y z
N MET A 1 16.13 -0.77 -21.94
CA MET A 1 16.43 0.52 -21.27
C MET A 1 17.03 0.25 -19.90
N GLU A 2 18.22 0.78 -19.62
CA GLU A 2 18.90 0.64 -18.33
C GLU A 2 18.55 1.81 -17.40
N LEU A 3 18.16 1.51 -16.16
CA LEU A 3 17.79 2.47 -15.13
C LEU A 3 18.66 2.29 -13.89
N THR A 4 19.49 3.27 -13.54
CA THR A 4 20.23 3.27 -12.28
C THR A 4 19.60 4.22 -11.27
N LEU A 5 19.21 3.70 -10.10
CA LEU A 5 18.64 4.48 -9.01
C LEU A 5 19.77 5.04 -8.14
N LEU A 6 20.20 6.27 -8.40
CA LEU A 6 21.28 6.93 -7.66
C LEU A 6 20.91 7.24 -6.21
N GLY A 7 19.60 7.36 -5.94
CA GLY A 7 18.99 7.47 -4.62
C GLY A 7 17.52 7.05 -4.70
N THR A 8 16.95 6.67 -3.55
CA THR A 8 15.57 6.15 -3.45
C THR A 8 14.76 6.74 -2.29
N GLY A 9 15.37 7.63 -1.51
CA GLY A 9 14.77 8.28 -0.35
C GLY A 9 13.92 9.49 -0.74
N ALA A 10 13.15 9.98 0.24
CA ALA A 10 12.42 11.24 0.17
C ALA A 10 13.36 12.43 -0.17
N PRO A 11 12.85 13.64 -0.49
CA PRO A 11 13.68 14.79 -0.88
C PRO A 11 14.82 15.16 0.08
N GLU A 12 14.66 14.88 1.38
CA GLU A 12 15.68 15.13 2.42
C GLU A 12 16.60 13.91 2.66
N GLY A 13 16.34 12.79 1.98
CA GLY A 13 16.92 11.48 2.26
C GLY A 13 16.30 10.79 3.47
N LEU A 14 16.84 9.60 3.76
CA LEU A 14 16.55 8.80 4.94
C LEU A 14 17.90 8.28 5.48
N PRO A 15 18.37 8.71 6.66
CA PRO A 15 17.67 9.49 7.66
C PRO A 15 17.51 10.96 7.27
N ARG A 16 16.39 11.57 7.68
CA ARG A 16 16.21 13.01 7.56
C ARG A 16 17.20 13.76 8.47
N PRO A 17 17.96 14.74 7.96
CA PRO A 17 18.92 15.50 8.76
C PRO A 17 18.30 16.11 10.01
N GLY A 18 18.90 15.86 11.18
CA GLY A 18 18.45 16.41 12.47
C GLY A 18 17.18 15.78 13.05
N CYS A 19 16.57 14.79 12.39
CA CYS A 19 15.36 14.13 12.90
C CYS A 19 15.72 13.05 13.94
N PRO A 20 15.19 13.12 15.18
CA PRO A 20 15.50 12.15 16.23
C PRO A 20 14.56 10.92 16.26
N CYS A 21 13.71 10.72 15.24
CA CYS A 21 12.73 9.64 15.26
C CYS A 21 13.38 8.25 15.15
N ALA A 22 12.65 7.21 15.57
CA ALA A 22 13.16 5.83 15.58
C ALA A 22 13.52 5.31 14.17
N SER A 23 12.75 5.68 13.14
CA SER A 23 13.05 5.32 11.75
C SER A 23 14.37 5.92 11.28
N CYS A 24 14.60 7.21 11.53
CA CYS A 24 15.88 7.86 11.20
C CYS A 24 17.05 7.28 12.01
N ALA A 25 16.84 6.96 13.29
CA ALA A 25 17.88 6.37 14.13
C ALA A 25 18.31 4.97 13.64
N THR A 26 17.42 4.23 12.96
CA THR A 26 17.68 2.88 12.46
C THR A 26 18.01 2.82 10.97
N ALA A 27 17.76 3.91 10.22
CA ALA A 27 18.11 4.05 8.81
C ALA A 27 19.61 4.34 8.63
N VAL A 28 20.45 3.34 8.86
CA VAL A 28 21.92 3.44 8.71
C VAL A 28 22.45 2.30 7.86
N GLY A 29 23.67 2.46 7.33
CA GLY A 29 24.29 1.45 6.48
C GLY A 29 23.47 1.20 5.21
N GLY A 30 23.09 -0.05 4.93
CA GLY A 30 22.32 -0.42 3.74
C GLY A 30 20.86 0.06 3.74
N GLU A 31 20.35 0.54 4.88
CA GLU A 31 19.00 1.11 4.98
C GLU A 31 18.98 2.64 4.80
N ALA A 32 20.15 3.28 4.72
CA ALA A 32 20.25 4.69 4.40
C ALA A 32 19.97 4.92 2.91
N ARG A 33 19.20 5.97 2.61
CA ARG A 33 18.76 6.33 1.26
C ARG A 33 19.04 7.81 1.00
N ALA A 34 19.77 8.10 -0.05
CA ALA A 34 19.93 9.42 -0.61
C ALA A 34 18.61 9.88 -1.27
N ALA A 35 18.45 11.19 -1.48
CA ALA A 35 17.28 11.72 -2.17
C ALA A 35 17.12 11.08 -3.56
N THR A 36 15.89 10.87 -4.00
CA THR A 36 15.63 10.15 -5.24
C THR A 36 16.25 10.85 -6.46
N ALA A 37 17.01 10.09 -7.25
CA ALA A 37 17.56 10.51 -8.53
C ALA A 37 17.78 9.30 -9.43
N LEU A 38 17.43 9.42 -10.71
CA LEU A 38 17.40 8.30 -11.65
C LEU A 38 18.26 8.61 -12.88
N LEU A 39 19.16 7.70 -13.21
CA LEU A 39 20.00 7.78 -14.41
C LEU A 39 19.53 6.73 -15.43
N VAL A 40 18.95 7.20 -16.53
CA VAL A 40 18.45 6.36 -17.63
C VAL A 40 19.47 6.34 -18.76
N ASP A 41 19.95 5.13 -19.11
CA ASP A 41 20.91 4.85 -20.19
C ASP A 41 22.14 5.78 -20.18
N SER A 42 22.57 6.22 -18.99
CA SER A 42 23.64 7.20 -18.77
C SER A 42 23.48 8.53 -19.52
N ALA A 43 22.30 8.82 -20.08
CA ALA A 43 22.04 9.94 -20.98
C ALA A 43 20.98 10.91 -20.45
N LEU A 44 20.01 10.43 -19.67
CA LEU A 44 18.95 11.22 -19.07
C LEU A 44 19.02 11.08 -17.54
N LEU A 45 19.09 12.21 -16.84
CA LEU A 45 19.07 12.29 -15.40
C LEU A 45 17.73 12.91 -14.95
N LEU A 46 16.92 12.15 -14.22
CA LEU A 46 15.68 12.60 -13.60
C LEU A 46 15.93 12.90 -12.13
N ASP A 47 15.61 14.12 -11.73
CA ASP A 47 15.95 14.73 -10.44
C ASP A 47 17.44 14.68 -10.09
N LEU A 48 17.77 15.23 -8.93
CA LEU A 48 19.14 15.37 -8.46
C LEU A 48 19.16 15.03 -6.98
N THR A 49 20.03 14.10 -6.62
CA THR A 49 20.43 13.86 -5.24
C THR A 49 21.61 14.77 -4.91
N PRO A 50 21.79 15.22 -3.66
CA PRO A 50 23.07 15.80 -3.23
C PRO A 50 24.25 14.89 -3.61
N GLY A 51 25.27 15.48 -4.23
CA GLY A 51 26.45 14.78 -4.74
C GLY A 51 26.16 13.74 -5.83
N PRO A 52 25.43 14.09 -6.92
CA PRO A 52 24.97 13.11 -7.91
C PRO A 52 26.14 12.45 -8.67
N ALA A 53 27.26 13.14 -8.83
CA ALA A 53 28.49 12.58 -9.40
C ALA A 53 29.05 11.43 -8.56
N PHE A 54 29.11 11.61 -7.22
CA PHE A 54 29.57 10.57 -6.31
C PHE A 54 28.58 9.41 -6.20
N ALA A 55 27.28 9.71 -6.22
CA ALA A 55 26.24 8.67 -6.23
C ALA A 55 26.38 7.78 -7.46
N ALA A 56 26.54 8.36 -8.65
CA ALA A 56 26.79 7.63 -9.89
C ALA A 56 28.09 6.84 -9.83
N ALA A 57 29.20 7.43 -9.37
CA ALA A 57 30.48 6.74 -9.26
C ALA A 57 30.40 5.52 -8.31
N ARG A 58 29.69 5.62 -7.18
CA ARG A 58 29.45 4.49 -6.27
C ARG A 58 28.62 3.39 -6.93
N ALA A 59 27.70 3.76 -7.81
CA ALA A 59 26.92 2.83 -8.63
C ALA A 59 27.70 2.27 -9.84
N GLY A 60 28.99 2.62 -10.00
CA GLY A 60 29.80 2.20 -11.15
C GLY A 60 29.44 2.92 -12.46
N ARG A 61 28.75 4.08 -12.39
CA ARG A 61 28.30 4.87 -13.54
C ARG A 61 29.05 6.20 -13.63
N SER A 62 29.10 6.75 -14.84
CA SER A 62 29.58 8.12 -15.09
C SER A 62 28.42 9.02 -15.49
N ILE A 63 28.40 10.24 -14.96
CA ILE A 63 27.43 11.28 -15.36
C ILE A 63 27.93 12.13 -16.53
N THR A 64 29.15 11.93 -17.03
CA THR A 64 29.71 12.71 -18.15
C THR A 64 28.96 12.48 -19.47
N GLY A 65 28.22 11.37 -19.57
CA GLY A 65 27.39 11.03 -20.73
C GLY A 65 26.02 11.72 -20.72
N VAL A 66 25.61 12.33 -19.60
CA VAL A 66 24.29 12.93 -19.44
C VAL A 66 24.10 14.08 -20.42
N ARG A 67 23.06 13.98 -21.24
CA ARG A 67 22.68 14.98 -22.24
C ARG A 67 21.46 15.79 -21.84
N GLN A 68 20.67 15.28 -20.90
CA GLN A 68 19.49 15.96 -20.40
C GLN A 68 19.35 15.75 -18.89
N VAL A 69 19.04 16.84 -18.18
CA VAL A 69 18.67 16.82 -16.76
C VAL A 69 17.25 17.36 -16.63
N LEU A 70 16.33 16.60 -16.05
CA LEU A 70 14.94 16.99 -15.84
C LEU A 70 14.57 16.95 -14.37
N LEU A 71 13.90 17.99 -13.88
CA LEU A 71 13.41 18.08 -12.52
C LEU A 71 11.90 17.80 -12.48
N SER A 72 11.48 16.91 -11.60
CA SER A 72 10.07 16.51 -11.43
C SER A 72 9.35 17.37 -10.40
N HIS A 73 10.04 17.96 -9.41
CA HIS A 73 9.42 18.82 -8.39
C HIS A 73 10.36 19.96 -7.98
N PRO A 74 9.84 21.03 -7.33
CA PRO A 74 10.68 22.02 -6.69
C PRO A 74 11.60 21.34 -5.67
N GLN A 75 12.89 21.66 -5.76
CA GLN A 75 13.92 21.08 -4.92
C GLN A 75 13.88 21.75 -3.54
N ASN A 76 13.01 21.27 -2.65
CA ASN A 76 12.85 21.81 -1.29
C ASN A 76 13.85 21.23 -0.28
N GLY A 77 14.79 20.39 -0.74
CA GLY A 77 15.84 19.76 0.06
C GLY A 77 17.09 20.63 0.26
N PRO A 78 18.19 20.04 0.79
CA PRO A 78 19.45 20.76 0.95
C PRO A 78 19.99 21.26 -0.39
N ALA A 79 20.79 22.33 -0.34
CA ALA A 79 21.37 22.94 -1.54
C ALA A 79 22.09 21.90 -2.40
N LEU A 80 21.68 21.82 -3.66
CA LEU A 80 22.27 20.88 -4.60
C LEU A 80 23.58 21.40 -5.15
N GLU A 81 24.59 20.54 -5.11
CA GLU A 81 25.76 20.69 -5.95
C GLU A 81 25.39 20.32 -7.38
N PHE A 82 25.69 21.20 -8.33
CA PHE A 82 25.60 20.93 -9.75
C PHE A 82 27.00 20.62 -10.29
N PRO A 83 27.32 19.34 -10.57
CA PRO A 83 28.60 18.97 -11.15
C PRO A 83 28.90 19.75 -12.43
N ALA A 84 30.13 20.24 -12.55
CA ALA A 84 30.60 20.87 -13.77
C ALA A 84 30.47 19.92 -14.96
N GLY A 85 29.92 20.42 -16.07
CA GLY A 85 29.73 19.65 -17.30
C GLY A 85 28.36 18.99 -17.47
N LEU A 86 27.50 19.00 -16.43
CA LEU A 86 26.10 18.63 -16.62
C LEU A 86 25.34 19.72 -17.40
N PRO A 87 24.39 19.32 -18.27
CA PRO A 87 23.43 20.25 -18.86
C PRO A 87 22.63 21.00 -17.79
N ALA A 88 22.18 22.21 -18.12
CA ALA A 88 21.31 22.96 -17.24
C ALA A 88 20.01 22.16 -16.96
N PRO A 89 19.60 22.05 -15.68
CA PRO A 89 18.36 21.37 -15.33
C PRO A 89 17.16 22.10 -15.92
N GLY A 90 16.22 21.33 -16.47
CA GLY A 90 14.97 21.86 -17.00
C GLY A 90 13.76 21.15 -16.39
N ARG A 91 12.58 21.69 -16.66
CA ARG A 91 11.31 21.00 -16.48
C ARG A 91 10.56 21.04 -17.80
N VAL A 92 9.99 19.92 -18.22
CA VAL A 92 9.16 19.89 -19.43
C VAL A 92 7.75 20.31 -19.04
N PRO A 93 7.12 21.29 -19.74
CA PRO A 93 5.75 21.68 -19.44
C PRO A 93 4.76 20.52 -19.66
N ASP A 94 3.73 20.44 -18.83
CA ASP A 94 2.75 19.36 -18.87
C ASP A 94 2.16 19.12 -20.26
N GLY A 95 2.02 17.84 -20.62
CA GLY A 95 1.49 17.40 -21.92
C GLY A 95 2.46 17.55 -23.09
N ARG A 96 3.65 18.13 -22.89
CA ARG A 96 4.68 18.23 -23.92
C ARG A 96 5.59 17.00 -23.92
N GLU A 97 6.14 16.71 -25.09
CA GLU A 97 7.12 15.65 -25.31
C GLU A 97 8.47 16.27 -25.70
N LEU A 98 9.54 15.69 -25.18
CA LEU A 98 10.92 16.01 -25.48
C LEU A 98 11.59 14.75 -26.06
N SER A 99 12.21 14.87 -27.23
CA SER A 99 13.11 13.82 -27.73
C SER A 99 14.52 14.05 -27.22
N VAL A 100 15.08 13.05 -26.53
CA VAL A 100 16.45 13.07 -26.04
C VAL A 100 17.37 12.50 -27.12
N ILE A 101 18.59 13.04 -27.23
CA ILE A 101 19.57 12.65 -28.26
C ILE A 101 19.91 11.14 -28.21
N SER A 102 19.75 10.48 -27.06
CA SER A 102 19.93 9.04 -26.92
C SER A 102 18.82 8.20 -27.55
N GLY A 103 17.78 8.82 -28.11
CA GLY A 103 16.65 8.13 -28.75
C GLY A 103 15.41 7.99 -27.86
N HIS A 104 15.49 8.35 -26.58
CA HIS A 104 14.31 8.33 -25.70
C HIS A 104 13.33 9.45 -26.02
N LYS A 105 12.05 9.15 -25.84
CA LYS A 105 10.98 10.15 -25.79
C LYS A 105 10.55 10.35 -24.35
N VAL A 106 10.55 11.58 -23.89
CA VAL A 106 10.13 11.94 -22.53
C VAL A 106 8.89 12.82 -22.59
N ARG A 107 7.78 12.32 -22.07
CA ARG A 107 6.50 13.03 -22.02
C ARG A 107 6.22 13.51 -20.59
N ALA A 108 5.88 14.78 -20.45
CA ALA A 108 5.45 15.37 -19.19
C ALA A 108 3.98 15.04 -18.90
N MET A 109 3.74 14.49 -17.71
CA MET A 109 2.41 14.17 -17.19
C MET A 109 2.00 15.19 -16.14
N ALA A 110 0.77 15.71 -16.29
CA ALA A 110 0.14 16.59 -15.30
C ALA A 110 -0.24 15.82 -14.03
N LEU A 111 -0.02 16.43 -12.88
CA LEU A 111 -0.21 15.84 -11.56
C LEU A 111 -1.21 16.63 -10.72
N ASP A 112 -1.75 16.00 -9.68
CA ASP A 112 -2.68 16.63 -8.73
C ASP A 112 -1.99 17.49 -7.67
N ALA A 113 -0.66 17.54 -7.70
CA ALA A 113 0.19 18.32 -6.81
C ALA A 113 1.29 19.05 -7.62
N PRO A 114 1.94 20.08 -7.05
CA PRO A 114 3.03 20.79 -7.72
C PRO A 114 4.16 19.84 -8.12
N GLY A 115 4.34 19.64 -9.42
CA GLY A 115 5.30 18.69 -9.94
C GLY A 115 5.01 18.33 -11.39
N THR A 116 5.82 17.43 -11.95
CA THR A 116 5.67 16.91 -13.30
C THR A 116 6.10 15.44 -13.27
N GLY A 117 5.21 14.55 -13.71
CA GLY A 117 5.56 13.15 -13.91
C GLY A 117 6.25 12.99 -15.26
N TYR A 118 7.17 12.03 -15.37
CA TYR A 118 7.88 11.76 -16.61
C TYR A 118 7.62 10.34 -17.10
N GLU A 119 6.95 10.23 -18.24
CA GLU A 119 6.91 8.99 -19.02
C GLU A 119 8.13 8.97 -19.95
N VAL A 120 8.93 7.92 -19.87
CA VAL A 120 10.11 7.71 -20.72
C VAL A 120 9.85 6.48 -21.59
N THR A 121 9.94 6.64 -22.90
CA THR A 121 9.84 5.53 -23.87
C THR A 121 11.18 5.33 -24.57
N SER A 122 11.71 4.10 -24.59
CA SER A 122 12.92 3.75 -25.33
C SER A 122 12.66 3.62 -26.83
N SER A 123 13.73 3.54 -27.63
CA SER A 123 13.63 3.22 -29.05
C SER A 123 13.02 1.84 -29.32
N ASP A 124 13.19 0.91 -28.38
CA ASP A 124 12.69 -0.47 -28.45
C ASP A 124 11.24 -0.59 -27.95
N GLY A 125 10.66 0.51 -27.47
CA GLY A 125 9.25 0.60 -27.07
C GLY A 125 8.99 0.31 -25.59
N GLU A 126 10.02 0.10 -24.78
CA GLU A 126 9.87 -0.07 -23.32
C GLU A 126 9.42 1.25 -22.69
N ARG A 127 8.51 1.18 -21.72
CA ARG A 127 7.83 2.33 -21.13
C ARG A 127 8.03 2.37 -19.63
N LEU A 128 8.61 3.47 -19.17
CA LEU A 128 8.88 3.79 -17.79
C LEU A 128 8.04 5.00 -17.35
N LEU A 129 7.39 4.95 -16.18
CA LEU A 129 6.79 6.13 -15.56
C LEU A 129 7.50 6.46 -14.26
N TYR A 130 7.87 7.73 -14.09
CA TYR A 130 8.38 8.27 -12.84
C TYR A 130 7.48 9.39 -12.31
N LEU A 131 7.06 9.28 -11.05
CA LEU A 131 6.27 10.28 -10.35
C LEU A 131 7.08 10.94 -9.21
N PRO A 132 6.97 12.27 -9.03
CA PRO A 132 7.54 12.97 -7.88
C PRO A 132 6.91 12.51 -6.54
N PRO A 133 7.55 12.82 -5.40
CA PRO A 133 6.99 12.52 -4.09
C PRO A 133 5.64 13.22 -3.92
N GLU A 134 4.77 12.64 -3.10
CA GLU A 134 3.51 13.27 -2.71
C GLU A 134 2.58 13.64 -3.89
N ALA A 135 2.75 13.07 -5.08
CA ALA A 135 1.94 13.37 -6.27
C ALA A 135 1.27 12.13 -6.90
N ALA A 136 0.06 12.31 -7.43
CA ALA A 136 -0.61 11.35 -8.30
C ALA A 136 -0.95 11.98 -9.67
N PRO A 137 -1.20 11.16 -10.70
CA PRO A 137 -1.69 11.68 -11.98
C PRO A 137 -3.00 12.47 -11.81
N ALA A 138 -3.08 13.66 -12.42
CA ALA A 138 -4.30 14.49 -12.45
C ALA A 138 -5.38 13.94 -13.40
N GLY A 139 -5.00 12.97 -14.23
CA GLY A 139 -5.87 12.30 -15.19
C GLY A 139 -5.03 11.50 -16.17
N PHE A 140 -5.68 10.56 -16.85
CA PHE A 140 -5.04 9.75 -17.88
C PHE A 140 -5.55 10.21 -19.24
N ALA A 141 -4.69 10.89 -20.00
CA ALA A 141 -4.85 10.84 -21.46
C ALA A 141 -4.65 9.36 -21.86
N ALA A 142 -5.44 8.87 -22.83
CA ALA A 142 -5.48 7.45 -23.22
C ALA A 142 -4.10 6.77 -23.10
N VAL A 143 -3.93 5.95 -22.05
CA VAL A 143 -2.67 5.24 -21.83
C VAL A 143 -2.64 4.12 -22.85
N PRO A 144 -1.65 4.05 -23.76
CA PRO A 144 -1.64 3.07 -24.85
C PRO A 144 -1.52 1.61 -24.37
N GLY A 145 -1.15 1.41 -23.11
CA GLY A 145 -1.05 0.11 -22.44
C GLY A 145 -0.39 0.27 -21.05
N PRO A 146 -0.16 -0.82 -20.32
CA PRO A 146 0.58 -0.77 -19.07
C PRO A 146 2.02 -0.28 -19.30
N TYR A 147 2.61 0.31 -18.27
CA TYR A 147 4.05 0.56 -18.20
C TYR A 147 4.77 -0.76 -17.88
N ASP A 148 6.00 -0.89 -18.37
CA ASP A 148 6.89 -1.99 -17.99
C ASP A 148 7.41 -1.78 -16.56
N MET A 149 7.65 -0.52 -16.19
CA MET A 149 8.10 -0.15 -14.85
C MET A 149 7.53 1.20 -14.40
N VAL A 150 7.17 1.30 -13.12
CA VAL A 150 6.69 2.54 -12.49
C VAL A 150 7.48 2.81 -11.22
N LEU A 151 7.98 4.04 -11.08
CA LEU A 151 8.64 4.56 -9.90
C LEU A 151 7.78 5.65 -9.27
N LEU A 152 7.35 5.44 -8.03
CA LEU A 152 6.47 6.38 -7.31
C LEU A 152 6.60 6.24 -5.79
N ASP A 153 6.02 7.22 -5.09
CA ASP A 153 5.87 7.20 -3.64
C ASP A 153 4.68 6.32 -3.22
N VAL A 154 4.91 5.01 -3.14
CA VAL A 154 3.86 4.02 -2.83
C VAL A 154 3.30 4.20 -1.42
N LEU A 155 4.13 4.65 -0.46
CA LEU A 155 3.77 4.73 0.95
C LEU A 155 3.14 6.08 1.31
N GLY A 156 3.62 7.16 0.74
CA GLY A 156 3.07 8.51 0.93
C GLY A 156 1.87 8.80 0.04
N ARG A 157 1.77 8.17 -1.13
CA ARG A 157 0.65 8.34 -2.09
C ARG A 157 0.16 6.99 -2.65
N PRO A 158 -0.37 6.09 -1.81
CA PRO A 158 -0.92 4.82 -2.29
C PRO A 158 -2.06 5.02 -3.31
N ASP A 159 -2.80 6.13 -3.23
CA ASP A 159 -3.85 6.48 -4.19
C ASP A 159 -3.31 6.71 -5.61
N ALA A 160 -2.05 7.13 -5.78
CA ALA A 160 -1.41 7.23 -7.08
C ALA A 160 -1.32 5.87 -7.78
N LEU A 161 -0.96 4.82 -7.03
CA LEU A 161 -0.92 3.45 -7.53
C LEU A 161 -2.34 2.92 -7.84
N ALA A 162 -3.32 3.24 -7.00
CA ALA A 162 -4.72 2.88 -7.23
C ALA A 162 -5.25 3.47 -8.55
N ARG A 163 -5.02 4.77 -8.79
CA ARG A 163 -5.40 5.45 -10.03
C ARG A 163 -4.71 4.85 -11.26
N LEU A 164 -3.42 4.51 -11.15
CA LEU A 164 -2.69 3.86 -12.24
C LEU A 164 -3.26 2.48 -12.59
N ARG A 165 -3.67 1.70 -11.58
CA ARG A 165 -4.33 0.41 -11.79
C ARG A 165 -5.71 0.57 -12.44
N GLU A 166 -6.51 1.52 -11.94
CA GLU A 166 -7.83 1.84 -12.51
C GLU A 166 -7.75 2.20 -14.00
N ALA A 167 -6.73 2.96 -14.38
CA ALA A 167 -6.50 3.35 -15.76
C ALA A 167 -5.85 2.27 -16.64
N GLY A 168 -5.56 1.08 -16.10
CA GLY A 168 -4.84 0.01 -16.80
C GLY A 168 -3.36 0.33 -17.11
N ALA A 169 -2.80 1.37 -16.49
CA ALA A 169 -1.42 1.77 -16.65
C ALA A 169 -0.44 0.91 -15.83
N VAL A 170 -0.93 0.25 -14.77
CA VAL A 170 -0.20 -0.73 -13.98
C VAL A 170 -0.97 -2.05 -14.02
N GLY A 171 -0.33 -3.10 -14.51
CA GLY A 171 -0.88 -4.45 -14.61
C GLY A 171 -0.03 -5.48 -13.86
N ALA A 172 -0.34 -6.77 -14.05
CA ALA A 172 0.35 -7.88 -13.38
C ALA A 172 1.83 -8.03 -13.75
N THR A 173 2.25 -7.47 -14.89
CA THR A 173 3.63 -7.53 -15.39
C THR A 173 4.41 -6.24 -15.15
N THR A 174 3.76 -5.20 -14.61
CA THR A 174 4.42 -3.91 -14.35
C THR A 174 5.27 -4.03 -13.08
N ASP A 175 6.57 -3.75 -13.19
CA ASP A 175 7.44 -3.69 -12.02
C ASP A 175 7.24 -2.36 -11.29
N VAL A 176 6.72 -2.41 -10.07
CA VAL A 176 6.44 -1.22 -9.26
C VAL A 176 7.55 -1.03 -8.23
N ILE A 177 8.36 0.00 -8.42
CA ILE A 177 9.47 0.35 -7.54
C ILE A 177 9.08 1.55 -6.67
N ALA A 178 9.08 1.33 -5.36
CA ALA A 178 8.90 2.39 -4.39
C ALA A 178 10.17 3.23 -4.27
N VAL A 179 10.01 4.52 -4.53
CA VAL A 179 11.00 5.59 -4.32
C VAL A 179 10.40 6.65 -3.42
N HIS A 180 11.15 7.71 -3.13
CA HIS A 180 10.74 8.75 -2.16
C HIS A 180 10.51 8.22 -0.74
N ILE A 181 11.21 7.16 -0.36
CA ILE A 181 11.02 6.49 0.93
C ILE A 181 11.45 7.42 2.06
N GLY A 182 10.47 7.85 2.86
CA GLY A 182 10.65 8.72 4.01
C GLY A 182 10.76 7.96 5.33
N HIS A 183 10.78 8.73 6.42
CA HIS A 183 10.90 8.21 7.79
C HIS A 183 9.58 7.76 8.43
N ASP A 184 8.46 7.90 7.73
CA ASP A 184 7.12 7.54 8.21
C ASP A 184 6.91 6.03 8.33
N THR A 185 7.76 5.25 7.66
CA THR A 185 7.81 3.79 7.75
C THR A 185 9.17 3.34 8.26
N PRO A 186 9.24 2.48 9.29
CA PRO A 186 10.51 1.93 9.74
C PRO A 186 11.24 1.18 8.60
N PRO A 187 12.56 1.35 8.47
CA PRO A 187 13.36 0.64 7.46
C PRO A 187 13.38 -0.88 7.70
N GLY A 188 13.97 -1.62 6.75
CA GLY A 188 14.08 -3.08 6.85
C GLY A 188 12.75 -3.81 6.66
N ARG A 189 12.47 -4.80 7.51
CA ARG A 189 11.37 -5.78 7.29
C ARG A 189 9.99 -5.14 7.17
N GLU A 190 9.71 -4.10 7.94
CA GLU A 190 8.39 -3.45 7.93
C GLU A 190 8.12 -2.72 6.61
N LEU A 191 9.11 -1.96 6.12
CA LEU A 191 9.08 -1.35 4.79
C LEU A 191 8.79 -2.38 3.69
N HIS A 192 9.55 -3.48 3.66
CA HIS A 192 9.39 -4.50 2.62
C HIS A 192 8.01 -5.19 2.70
N ARG A 193 7.49 -5.41 3.90
CA ARG A 193 6.17 -6.00 4.12
C ARG A 193 5.05 -5.11 3.59
N GLN A 194 5.10 -3.80 3.88
CA GLN A 194 4.08 -2.86 3.40
C GLN A 194 4.11 -2.73 1.87
N LEU A 195 5.31 -2.64 1.28
CA LEU A 195 5.46 -2.59 -0.17
C LEU A 195 4.95 -3.86 -0.84
N ALA A 196 5.29 -5.04 -0.31
CA ALA A 196 4.81 -6.32 -0.84
C ALA A 196 3.28 -6.42 -0.78
N ALA A 197 2.64 -5.92 0.28
CA ALA A 197 1.18 -5.87 0.36
C ALA A 197 0.54 -4.94 -0.69
N ALA A 198 1.28 -3.97 -1.20
CA ALA A 198 0.89 -3.11 -2.31
C ALA A 198 1.35 -3.64 -3.67
N GLY A 199 2.00 -4.81 -3.76
CA GLY A 199 2.53 -5.36 -5.02
C GLY A 199 3.72 -4.55 -5.56
N ALA A 200 4.43 -3.87 -4.68
CA ALA A 200 5.61 -3.06 -4.97
C ALA A 200 6.84 -3.62 -4.25
N ARG A 201 8.01 -3.19 -4.70
CA ARG A 201 9.29 -3.48 -4.03
C ARG A 201 10.13 -2.22 -3.96
N THR A 202 11.23 -2.28 -3.22
CA THR A 202 12.27 -1.25 -3.26
C THR A 202 13.62 -1.90 -3.48
N VAL A 203 14.61 -1.10 -3.85
CA VAL A 203 15.99 -1.53 -4.05
C VAL A 203 16.94 -0.62 -3.27
N PRO A 204 18.17 -1.08 -2.95
CA PRO A 204 19.20 -0.20 -2.44
C PRO A 204 19.60 0.88 -3.44
N ASP A 205 20.12 1.99 -2.93
CA ASP A 205 20.72 3.02 -3.77
C ASP A 205 21.92 2.45 -4.57
N GLY A 206 22.08 2.93 -5.79
CA GLY A 206 23.08 2.48 -6.75
C GLY A 206 22.70 1.24 -7.55
N THR A 207 21.53 0.64 -7.28
CA THR A 207 21.04 -0.51 -8.06
C THR A 207 20.75 -0.08 -9.50
N THR A 208 21.24 -0.86 -10.47
CA THR A 208 20.80 -0.79 -11.86
C THR A 208 19.74 -1.86 -12.14
N LEU A 209 18.64 -1.45 -12.76
CA LEU A 209 17.57 -2.30 -13.27
C LEU A 209 17.49 -2.19 -14.80
N THR A 210 16.98 -3.24 -15.44
CA THR A 210 16.58 -3.21 -16.85
C THR A 210 15.06 -3.05 -16.92
N VAL A 211 14.57 -2.02 -17.59
CA VAL A 211 13.13 -1.85 -17.81
C VAL A 211 12.64 -2.90 -18.81
N GLY A 212 11.56 -3.61 -18.48
CA GLY A 212 11.00 -4.68 -19.30
C GLY A 212 11.55 -6.08 -18.99
N ASP A 213 12.58 -6.20 -18.15
CA ASP A 213 13.02 -7.51 -17.65
C ASP A 213 11.96 -8.11 -16.73
N TYR A 214 11.72 -9.41 -16.88
CA TYR A 214 10.82 -10.12 -15.99
C TYR A 214 11.41 -10.21 -14.58
N HIS A 215 10.64 -9.71 -13.61
CA HIS A 215 10.93 -9.86 -12.19
C HIS A 215 9.77 -10.55 -11.50
N ALA A 216 10.09 -11.41 -10.52
CA ALA A 216 9.07 -11.98 -9.65
C ALA A 216 8.43 -10.86 -8.83
N VAL A 217 7.24 -10.44 -9.22
CA VAL A 217 6.40 -9.52 -8.44
C VAL A 217 5.88 -10.32 -7.24
N PRO A 218 5.88 -9.77 -6.00
CA PRO A 218 5.26 -10.44 -4.88
C PRO A 218 3.80 -10.77 -5.18
N ASP A 219 3.40 -12.03 -5.04
CA ASP A 219 2.00 -12.42 -5.20
C ASP A 219 1.16 -11.71 -4.13
N LEU A 220 0.20 -10.90 -4.58
CA LEU A 220 -0.73 -10.22 -3.71
C LEU A 220 -1.68 -11.26 -3.09
N PRO A 221 -1.75 -11.40 -1.75
CA PRO A 221 -2.64 -12.37 -1.13
C PRO A 221 -4.08 -11.98 -1.42
N ARG A 222 -4.87 -12.95 -1.90
CA ARG A 222 -6.29 -12.72 -2.15
C ARG A 222 -7.04 -12.52 -0.84
N ARG A 223 -6.70 -13.23 0.23
CA ARG A 223 -7.42 -13.23 1.50
C ARG A 223 -6.45 -12.99 2.66
N THR A 224 -6.71 -11.91 3.38
CA THR A 224 -5.94 -11.55 4.57
C THR A 224 -6.85 -11.45 5.79
N LEU A 225 -6.47 -12.10 6.89
CA LEU A 225 -7.07 -11.88 8.21
C LEU A 225 -6.17 -10.98 9.06
N VAL A 226 -6.72 -9.87 9.54
CA VAL A 226 -6.05 -8.91 10.42
C VAL A 226 -6.65 -8.98 11.81
N LEU A 227 -5.90 -9.55 12.74
CA LEU A 227 -6.24 -9.74 14.15
C LEU A 227 -5.61 -8.64 15.00
N GLY A 228 -6.21 -8.36 16.16
CA GLY A 228 -5.59 -7.53 17.17
C GLY A 228 -6.52 -7.11 18.29
N GLY A 229 -5.93 -6.63 19.38
CA GLY A 229 -6.69 -6.10 20.52
C GLY A 229 -7.48 -4.84 20.16
N ALA A 230 -8.25 -4.33 21.12
CA ALA A 230 -8.86 -3.00 21.00
C ALA A 230 -7.76 -1.93 20.89
N ARG A 231 -7.94 -0.95 20.00
CA ARG A 231 -6.99 0.15 19.77
C ARG A 231 -5.55 -0.29 19.42
N SER A 232 -5.40 -1.50 18.91
CA SER A 232 -4.11 -2.03 18.45
C SER A 232 -3.58 -1.41 17.17
N GLY A 233 -4.44 -0.78 16.36
CA GLY A 233 -4.10 -0.32 15.01
C GLY A 233 -4.55 -1.25 13.88
N LYS A 234 -5.29 -2.34 14.19
CA LYS A 234 -5.71 -3.33 13.19
C LYS A 234 -6.50 -2.79 11.99
N SER A 235 -7.39 -1.81 12.20
CA SER A 235 -8.12 -1.18 11.09
C SER A 235 -7.20 -0.36 10.17
N VAL A 236 -6.18 0.31 10.72
CA VAL A 236 -5.18 1.06 9.93
C VAL A 236 -4.33 0.09 9.10
N GLU A 237 -3.88 -1.02 9.69
CA GLU A 237 -3.17 -2.06 8.95
C GLU A 237 -4.04 -2.69 7.84
N ALA A 238 -5.33 -2.90 8.10
CA ALA A 238 -6.25 -3.41 7.10
C ALA A 238 -6.49 -2.43 5.95
N GLU A 239 -6.60 -1.14 6.25
CA GLU A 239 -6.78 -0.08 5.26
C GLU A 239 -5.54 0.05 4.36
N ARG A 240 -4.34 0.12 4.95
CA ARG A 240 -3.06 0.18 4.22
C ARG A 240 -2.88 -0.91 3.17
N ARG A 241 -3.41 -2.10 3.43
CA ARG A 241 -3.38 -3.23 2.47
C ARG A 241 -4.18 -2.98 1.21
N LEU A 242 -5.18 -2.11 1.26
CA LEU A 242 -6.10 -1.85 0.16
C LEU A 242 -6.03 -0.41 -0.38
N GLU A 243 -5.32 0.51 0.29
CA GLU A 243 -5.20 1.91 -0.14
C GLU A 243 -4.61 2.08 -1.56
N SER A 244 -3.82 1.10 -2.02
CA SER A 244 -3.28 1.08 -3.38
C SER A 244 -4.19 0.42 -4.43
N PHE A 245 -5.38 -0.03 -4.05
CA PHE A 245 -6.34 -0.67 -4.94
C PHE A 245 -7.50 0.27 -5.28
N PRO A 246 -8.01 0.22 -6.52
CA PRO A 246 -9.18 1.02 -6.90
C PRO A 246 -10.48 0.44 -6.32
N ASP A 247 -11.49 1.30 -6.20
CA ASP A 247 -12.91 0.97 -5.96
C ASP A 247 -13.25 0.13 -4.71
N VAL A 248 -12.38 0.10 -3.70
CA VAL A 248 -12.54 -0.71 -2.49
C VAL A 248 -13.92 -0.50 -1.85
N LEU A 249 -14.58 -1.60 -1.50
CA LEU A 249 -15.81 -1.62 -0.73
C LEU A 249 -15.51 -1.95 0.73
N TYR A 250 -15.64 -0.94 1.59
CA TYR A 250 -15.56 -1.07 3.04
C TYR A 250 -16.91 -1.54 3.61
N VAL A 251 -16.93 -2.65 4.33
CA VAL A 251 -18.11 -3.23 4.95
C VAL A 251 -18.02 -3.04 6.46
N ALA A 252 -18.83 -2.13 6.99
CA ALA A 252 -18.92 -1.85 8.41
C ALA A 252 -20.02 -2.73 9.04
N THR A 253 -19.62 -3.74 9.81
CA THR A 253 -20.57 -4.68 10.45
C THR A 253 -21.12 -4.16 11.79
N GLY A 254 -20.55 -3.08 12.31
CA GLY A 254 -20.94 -2.49 13.59
C GLY A 254 -22.17 -1.56 13.55
N GLY A 255 -22.56 -1.10 12.37
CA GLY A 255 -23.64 -0.14 12.17
C GLY A 255 -23.53 1.15 12.99
N THR A 256 -24.66 1.85 13.11
CA THR A 256 -24.82 3.01 14.00
C THR A 256 -25.39 2.56 15.34
N ARG A 257 -24.81 3.01 16.45
CA ARG A 257 -25.35 2.81 17.81
C ARG A 257 -26.03 4.09 18.27
N GLU A 258 -27.35 4.10 18.36
CA GLU A 258 -28.10 5.27 18.80
C GLU A 258 -27.68 5.71 20.22
N GLY A 259 -27.39 7.01 20.39
CA GLY A 259 -27.04 7.61 21.67
C GLY A 259 -25.58 7.48 22.12
N ASP A 260 -24.74 6.70 21.44
CA ASP A 260 -23.31 6.55 21.78
C ASP A 260 -22.45 7.56 21.02
N ARG A 261 -22.17 8.70 21.67
CA ARG A 261 -21.35 9.79 21.10
C ARG A 261 -19.90 9.38 20.85
N ASP A 262 -19.35 8.49 21.67
CA ASP A 262 -17.97 8.00 21.51
C ASP A 262 -17.87 7.05 20.31
N TRP A 263 -18.89 6.21 20.11
CA TRP A 263 -19.05 5.40 18.90
C TRP A 263 -19.17 6.27 17.65
N ALA A 264 -20.03 7.30 17.68
CA ALA A 264 -20.22 8.20 16.56
C ALA A 264 -18.94 8.97 16.18
N ALA A 265 -18.21 9.50 17.17
CA ALA A 265 -16.93 10.16 16.94
C ALA A 265 -15.89 9.20 16.33
N ARG A 266 -15.86 7.94 16.78
CA ARG A 266 -14.97 6.93 16.19
C ARG A 266 -15.33 6.59 14.75
N VAL A 267 -16.61 6.46 14.44
CA VAL A 267 -17.07 6.21 13.06
C VAL A 267 -16.70 7.37 12.16
N ALA A 268 -16.84 8.62 12.62
CA ALA A 268 -16.44 9.81 11.87
C ALA A 268 -14.93 9.77 11.53
N LEU A 269 -14.07 9.56 12.54
CA LEU A 269 -12.62 9.45 12.33
C LEU A 269 -12.24 8.30 11.39
N HIS A 270 -12.96 7.17 11.43
CA HIS A 270 -12.75 6.06 10.51
C HIS A 270 -13.16 6.42 9.07
N ARG A 271 -14.24 7.19 8.88
CA ARG A 271 -14.67 7.62 7.55
C ARG A 271 -13.74 8.68 6.96
N GLU A 272 -13.31 9.66 7.77
CA GLU A 272 -12.40 10.73 7.34
C GLU A 272 -11.03 10.22 6.87
N ARG A 273 -10.56 9.11 7.44
CA ARG A 273 -9.26 8.51 7.09
C ARG A 273 -9.27 7.76 5.76
N ARG A 274 -10.43 7.27 5.30
CA ARG A 274 -10.50 6.42 4.10
C ARG A 274 -10.27 7.23 2.84
N PRO A 275 -9.65 6.66 1.80
CA PRO A 275 -9.60 7.29 0.50
C PRO A 275 -11.01 7.64 0.00
N GLY A 276 -11.18 8.84 -0.57
CA GLY A 276 -12.48 9.32 -1.03
C GLY A 276 -13.11 8.48 -2.15
N SER A 277 -12.32 7.65 -2.84
CA SER A 277 -12.77 6.68 -3.84
C SER A 277 -13.45 5.44 -3.23
N TRP A 278 -13.30 5.21 -1.93
CA TRP A 278 -13.85 4.02 -1.29
C TRP A 278 -15.35 4.16 -1.06
N ARG A 279 -16.07 3.06 -1.30
CA ARG A 279 -17.50 2.97 -0.96
C ARG A 279 -17.65 2.30 0.39
N THR A 280 -18.65 2.71 1.16
CA THR A 280 -18.98 2.10 2.46
C THR A 280 -20.37 1.46 2.39
N ALA A 281 -20.47 0.20 2.82
CA ALA A 281 -21.73 -0.48 3.08
C ALA A 281 -21.83 -0.82 4.57
N GLU A 282 -22.93 -0.43 5.21
CA GLU A 282 -23.24 -0.84 6.59
C GLU A 282 -24.15 -2.06 6.54
N THR A 283 -23.56 -3.24 6.69
CA THR A 283 -24.30 -4.51 6.61
C THR A 283 -23.57 -5.62 7.36
N VAL A 284 -24.37 -6.59 7.81
CA VAL A 284 -23.94 -7.86 8.42
C VAL A 284 -24.19 -9.04 7.46
N ASP A 285 -24.88 -8.80 6.34
CA ASP A 285 -25.10 -9.80 5.30
C ASP A 285 -23.88 -9.87 4.36
N LEU A 286 -22.87 -10.63 4.79
CA LEU A 286 -21.58 -10.73 4.11
C LEU A 286 -21.58 -11.71 2.95
N LEU A 287 -22.51 -12.68 2.95
CA LEU A 287 -22.49 -13.81 2.02
C LEU A 287 -22.68 -13.38 0.56
N PRO A 288 -23.67 -12.53 0.20
CA PRO A 288 -23.82 -12.02 -1.16
C PRO A 288 -22.59 -11.25 -1.62
N LEU A 289 -22.01 -10.41 -0.75
CA LEU A 289 -20.84 -9.59 -1.07
C LEU A 289 -19.61 -10.44 -1.40
N LEU A 290 -19.44 -11.59 -0.72
CA LEU A 290 -18.35 -12.52 -0.93
C LEU A 290 -18.56 -13.44 -2.14
N ALA A 291 -19.82 -13.71 -2.51
CA ALA A 291 -20.17 -14.58 -3.63
C ALA A 291 -20.14 -13.86 -4.99
N GLU A 292 -20.49 -12.57 -5.02
CA GLU A 292 -20.49 -11.77 -6.24
C GLU A 292 -19.07 -11.35 -6.65
N GLU A 293 -18.85 -11.17 -7.95
CA GLU A 293 -17.64 -10.48 -8.42
C GLU A 293 -17.71 -8.98 -8.09
N GLY A 294 -16.55 -8.36 -7.86
CA GLY A 294 -16.51 -6.96 -7.53
C GLY A 294 -15.13 -6.46 -7.10
N PRO A 295 -15.04 -5.20 -6.66
CA PRO A 295 -13.77 -4.61 -6.23
C PRO A 295 -13.25 -5.25 -4.93
N PRO A 296 -12.06 -4.92 -4.44
CA PRO A 296 -11.60 -5.44 -3.15
C PRO A 296 -12.57 -5.13 -1.99
N LEU A 297 -12.62 -6.01 -1.00
CA LEU A 297 -13.45 -5.93 0.19
C LEU A 297 -12.61 -5.71 1.44
N LEU A 298 -13.03 -4.76 2.28
CA LEU A 298 -12.54 -4.64 3.65
C LEU A 298 -13.70 -4.86 4.62
N ILE A 299 -13.68 -5.94 5.39
CA ILE A 299 -14.73 -6.26 6.38
C ILE A 299 -14.25 -5.88 7.78
N ASP A 300 -14.90 -4.91 8.43
CA ASP A 300 -14.58 -4.42 9.79
C ASP A 300 -15.85 -4.42 10.67
N CYS A 301 -16.04 -5.35 11.59
CA CYS A 301 -15.21 -6.53 11.91
C CYS A 301 -16.02 -7.80 12.21
N LEU A 302 -15.36 -8.95 12.19
CA LEU A 302 -15.97 -10.24 12.54
C LEU A 302 -16.51 -10.30 13.96
N ALA A 303 -15.93 -9.55 14.90
CA ALA A 303 -16.41 -9.54 16.28
C ALA A 303 -17.84 -8.98 16.38
N LEU A 304 -18.16 -7.93 15.61
CA LEU A 304 -19.50 -7.33 15.59
C LEU A 304 -20.46 -8.12 14.71
N TRP A 305 -19.96 -8.71 13.63
CA TRP A 305 -20.73 -9.68 12.85
C TRP A 305 -21.15 -10.88 13.72
N LEU A 306 -20.23 -11.41 14.53
CA LEU A 306 -20.52 -12.51 15.45
C LEU A 306 -21.54 -12.11 16.51
N THR A 307 -21.48 -10.89 17.05
CA THR A 307 -22.52 -10.39 17.97
C THR A 307 -23.89 -10.47 17.33
N HIS A 308 -24.03 -9.99 16.09
CA HIS A 308 -25.30 -10.06 15.36
C HIS A 308 -25.73 -11.50 15.05
N ALA A 309 -24.80 -12.37 14.64
CA ALA A 309 -25.10 -13.78 14.39
C ALA A 309 -25.58 -14.48 15.67
N MET A 310 -24.97 -14.18 16.82
CA MET A 310 -25.40 -14.67 18.13
C MET A 310 -26.78 -14.15 18.53
N ASP A 311 -27.08 -12.87 18.27
CA ASP A 311 -28.42 -12.29 18.49
C ASP A 311 -29.48 -13.03 17.66
N SER A 312 -29.19 -13.36 16.40
CA SER A 312 -30.15 -13.96 15.46
C SER A 312 -30.61 -15.38 15.83
N VAL A 313 -29.87 -16.07 16.70
CA VAL A 313 -30.15 -17.44 17.15
C VAL A 313 -30.33 -17.50 18.67
N ASP A 314 -30.58 -16.35 19.31
CA ASP A 314 -30.74 -16.21 20.76
C ASP A 314 -29.60 -16.83 21.59
N ALA A 315 -28.37 -16.84 21.05
CA ALA A 315 -27.21 -17.52 21.65
C ALA A 315 -26.76 -16.93 22.99
N TRP A 316 -27.35 -15.82 23.45
CA TRP A 316 -27.07 -15.24 24.76
C TRP A 316 -27.85 -15.90 25.88
N ASP A 317 -28.99 -16.52 25.57
CA ASP A 317 -29.79 -17.29 26.51
C ASP A 317 -29.29 -18.74 26.60
N ASP A 318 -29.19 -19.26 27.82
CA ASP A 318 -28.63 -20.60 28.03
C ASP A 318 -29.56 -21.73 27.58
N ALA A 319 -30.88 -21.52 27.62
CA ALA A 319 -31.86 -22.50 27.16
C ALA A 319 -31.91 -22.54 25.64
N ALA A 320 -32.00 -21.38 24.97
CA ALA A 320 -31.98 -21.29 23.51
C ALA A 320 -30.65 -21.82 22.93
N TRP A 321 -29.53 -21.53 23.60
CA TRP A 321 -28.23 -22.08 23.21
C TRP A 321 -28.19 -23.61 23.23
N ALA A 322 -28.83 -24.23 24.24
CA ALA A 322 -28.93 -25.68 24.36
C ALA A 322 -29.98 -26.29 23.41
N ASP A 323 -30.98 -25.51 23.01
CA ASP A 323 -32.08 -25.90 22.12
C ASP A 323 -31.79 -25.55 20.65
N GLY A 324 -30.58 -25.87 20.17
CA GLY A 324 -30.22 -25.74 18.75
C GLY A 324 -29.46 -24.47 18.35
N GLY A 325 -29.50 -23.40 19.14
CA GLY A 325 -28.81 -22.14 18.81
C GLY A 325 -27.30 -22.30 18.59
N ALA A 326 -26.67 -23.27 19.28
CA ALA A 326 -25.27 -23.62 19.08
C ALA A 326 -24.99 -24.24 17.70
N GLU A 327 -25.86 -25.13 17.20
CA GLU A 327 -25.72 -25.71 15.85
C GLU A 327 -25.96 -24.65 14.78
N GLU A 328 -26.97 -23.81 14.94
CA GLU A 328 -27.30 -22.75 14.00
C GLU A 328 -26.17 -21.72 13.88
N LEU A 329 -25.60 -21.27 15.00
CA LEU A 329 -24.44 -20.35 14.97
C LEU A 329 -23.24 -20.97 14.25
N ARG A 330 -22.95 -22.25 14.51
CA ARG A 330 -21.87 -22.97 13.82
C ARG A 330 -22.13 -23.04 12.31
N ALA A 331 -23.37 -23.25 11.89
CA ALA A 331 -23.74 -23.25 10.48
C ALA A 331 -23.50 -21.87 9.83
N LEU A 332 -23.85 -20.78 10.51
CA LEU A 332 -23.57 -19.41 10.05
C LEU A 332 -22.06 -19.15 9.91
N MET A 333 -21.28 -19.51 10.93
CA MET A 333 -19.82 -19.37 10.91
C MET A 333 -19.16 -20.19 9.80
N ALA A 334 -19.62 -21.44 9.60
CA ALA A 334 -19.15 -22.30 8.51
C ALA A 334 -19.53 -21.74 7.14
N GLY A 335 -20.74 -21.18 7.00
CA GLY A 335 -21.18 -20.49 5.79
C GLY A 335 -20.28 -19.31 5.44
N LEU A 336 -19.93 -18.48 6.43
CA LEU A 336 -19.02 -17.35 6.24
C LEU A 336 -17.61 -17.80 5.86
N ALA A 337 -17.04 -18.79 6.56
CA ALA A 337 -15.72 -19.32 6.22
C ALA A 337 -15.69 -19.88 4.78
N ARG A 338 -16.73 -20.62 4.38
CA ARG A 338 -16.87 -21.12 3.00
C ARG A 338 -16.98 -19.97 1.99
N ALA A 339 -17.73 -18.91 2.28
CA ALA A 339 -17.82 -17.75 1.40
C ALA A 339 -16.46 -17.04 1.25
N VAL A 340 -15.68 -16.91 2.33
CA VAL A 340 -14.29 -16.41 2.26
C VAL A 340 -13.41 -17.34 1.42
N ARG A 341 -13.60 -18.66 1.53
CA ARG A 341 -12.87 -19.65 0.71
C ARG A 341 -13.17 -19.52 -0.78
N GLU A 342 -14.43 -19.29 -1.13
CA GLU A 342 -14.94 -19.34 -2.52
C GLU A 342 -14.82 -18.00 -3.26
N THR A 343 -14.61 -16.89 -2.54
CA THR A 343 -14.59 -15.55 -3.14
C THR A 343 -13.47 -15.37 -4.17
N SER A 344 -13.80 -14.72 -5.29
CA SER A 344 -12.83 -14.29 -6.30
C SER A 344 -12.20 -12.92 -5.99
N ARG A 345 -12.80 -12.16 -5.08
CA ARG A 345 -12.39 -10.81 -4.71
C ARG A 345 -11.13 -10.84 -3.83
N THR A 346 -10.34 -9.78 -3.87
CA THR A 346 -9.36 -9.52 -2.82
C THR A 346 -10.11 -9.10 -1.55
N VAL A 347 -9.88 -9.79 -0.43
CA VAL A 347 -10.60 -9.57 0.83
C VAL A 347 -9.61 -9.39 1.98
N VAL A 348 -9.80 -8.31 2.74
CA VAL A 348 -9.17 -8.09 4.03
C VAL A 348 -10.24 -8.13 5.11
N VAL A 349 -10.11 -9.07 6.04
CA VAL A 349 -11.06 -9.29 7.13
C VAL A 349 -10.43 -8.85 8.44
N VAL A 350 -11.08 -7.96 9.18
CA VAL A 350 -10.64 -7.50 10.49
C VAL A 350 -11.37 -8.28 11.57
N SER A 351 -10.64 -8.74 12.59
CA SER A 351 -11.24 -9.32 13.78
C SER A 351 -10.45 -8.97 15.04
N ASN A 352 -11.11 -9.12 16.19
CA ASN A 352 -10.51 -8.88 17.48
C ASN A 352 -9.85 -10.16 18.01
N GLU A 353 -8.69 -10.00 18.62
CA GLU A 353 -8.11 -11.02 19.51
C GLU A 353 -8.56 -10.72 20.95
N VAL A 354 -9.34 -11.63 21.54
CA VAL A 354 -9.95 -11.48 22.87
C VAL A 354 -9.62 -12.66 23.81
N GLY A 355 -8.95 -13.70 23.30
CA GLY A 355 -8.63 -14.93 24.01
C GLY A 355 -7.38 -14.83 24.91
N SER A 356 -6.52 -13.83 24.70
CA SER A 356 -5.27 -13.64 25.45
C SER A 356 -5.42 -12.99 26.83
N GLY A 357 -6.65 -12.89 27.35
CA GLY A 357 -6.97 -12.26 28.64
C GLY A 357 -7.45 -13.26 29.70
N VAL A 358 -7.93 -12.72 30.83
CA VAL A 358 -8.54 -13.52 31.90
C VAL A 358 -9.86 -14.13 31.42
N VAL A 359 -10.24 -15.29 31.97
CA VAL A 359 -11.54 -15.91 31.72
C VAL A 359 -12.68 -14.96 32.12
N PRO A 360 -13.64 -14.64 31.23
CA PRO A 360 -14.78 -13.79 31.57
C PRO A 360 -15.61 -14.36 32.72
N ALA A 361 -16.10 -13.49 33.60
CA ALA A 361 -16.93 -13.87 34.75
C ALA A 361 -18.30 -14.41 34.33
N THR A 362 -18.88 -13.88 33.25
CA THR A 362 -20.22 -14.25 32.75
C THR A 362 -20.15 -15.42 31.77
N ALA A 363 -21.21 -16.24 31.74
CA ALA A 363 -21.35 -17.32 30.76
C ALA A 363 -21.37 -16.79 29.31
N SER A 364 -22.14 -15.72 29.07
CA SER A 364 -22.19 -15.01 27.80
C SER A 364 -20.84 -14.49 27.32
N GLY A 365 -20.03 -13.94 28.23
CA GLY A 365 -18.68 -13.46 27.91
C GLY A 365 -17.74 -14.60 27.53
N ARG A 366 -17.80 -15.73 28.24
CA ARG A 366 -17.03 -16.94 27.89
C ARG A 366 -17.46 -17.48 26.53
N ARG A 367 -18.77 -17.58 26.28
CA ARG A 367 -19.33 -18.04 25.00
C ARG A 367 -18.85 -17.18 23.85
N PHE A 368 -19.02 -15.85 23.93
CA PHE A 368 -18.57 -14.93 22.89
C PHE A 368 -17.06 -15.06 22.60
N ARG A 369 -16.23 -15.09 23.66
CA ARG A 369 -14.78 -15.26 23.53
C ARG A 369 -14.43 -16.56 22.78
N ASP A 370 -15.05 -17.66 23.19
CA ASP A 370 -14.77 -18.98 22.63
C ASP A 370 -15.25 -19.09 21.18
N GLU A 371 -16.45 -18.60 20.86
CA GLU A 371 -16.97 -18.60 19.48
C GLU A 371 -16.20 -17.64 18.56
N LEU A 372 -15.76 -16.48 19.05
CA LEU A 372 -14.89 -15.59 18.26
C LEU A 372 -13.55 -16.24 17.96
N GLY A 373 -12.99 -16.99 18.92
CA GLY A 373 -11.79 -17.79 18.70
C GLY A 373 -11.99 -18.84 17.59
N ARG A 374 -13.12 -19.56 17.63
CA ARG A 374 -13.47 -20.55 16.58
C ARG A 374 -13.69 -19.90 15.22
N LEU A 375 -14.37 -18.75 15.17
CA LEU A 375 -14.59 -17.99 13.94
C LEU A 375 -13.26 -17.50 13.34
N ASN A 376 -12.39 -16.91 14.17
CA ASN A 376 -11.07 -16.45 13.75
C ASN A 376 -10.22 -17.60 13.20
N ALA A 377 -10.25 -18.77 13.84
CA ALA A 377 -9.56 -19.95 13.36
C ALA A 377 -10.13 -20.45 12.02
N ALA A 378 -11.46 -20.53 11.88
CA ALA A 378 -12.12 -20.96 10.66
C ALA A 378 -11.79 -20.03 9.48
N VAL A 379 -11.95 -18.70 9.65
CA VAL A 379 -11.62 -17.72 8.61
C VAL A 379 -10.11 -17.69 8.34
N GLY A 380 -9.28 -17.75 9.38
CA GLY A 380 -7.82 -17.75 9.23
C GLY A 380 -7.28 -18.96 8.47
N ASN A 381 -7.96 -20.11 8.52
CA ASN A 381 -7.60 -21.28 7.71
C ASN A 381 -7.83 -21.05 6.21
N GLU A 382 -8.75 -20.16 5.84
CA GLU A 382 -9.06 -19.81 4.45
C GLU A 382 -8.27 -18.60 3.93
N CYS A 383 -7.42 -17.99 4.77
CA CYS A 383 -6.57 -16.86 4.39
C CYS A 383 -5.14 -17.30 4.07
N GLU A 384 -4.58 -16.75 2.98
CA GLU A 384 -3.14 -16.89 2.69
C GLU A 384 -2.33 -16.14 3.74
N HIS A 385 -2.78 -14.94 4.14
CA HIS A 385 -2.09 -14.11 5.11
C HIS A 385 -2.89 -13.96 6.40
N VAL A 386 -2.22 -14.11 7.53
CA VAL A 386 -2.78 -13.84 8.86
C VAL A 386 -1.80 -12.98 9.64
N VAL A 387 -2.28 -11.84 10.15
CA VAL A 387 -1.45 -10.85 10.83
C VAL A 387 -2.05 -10.51 12.18
N LEU A 388 -1.21 -10.47 13.21
CA LEU A 388 -1.57 -9.94 14.53
C LEU A 388 -1.00 -8.54 14.70
N VAL A 389 -1.87 -7.57 15.02
CA VAL A 389 -1.46 -6.19 15.25
C VAL A 389 -1.40 -5.89 16.75
N VAL A 390 -0.24 -5.41 17.22
CA VAL A 390 0.03 -5.04 18.61
C VAL A 390 0.79 -3.71 18.63
N ALA A 391 0.28 -2.71 19.35
CA ALA A 391 0.88 -1.37 19.42
C ALA A 391 1.20 -0.75 18.04
N GLY A 392 0.30 -0.96 17.06
CA GLY A 392 0.46 -0.52 15.67
C GLY A 392 1.44 -1.35 14.84
N GLN A 393 2.09 -2.37 15.42
CA GLN A 393 3.03 -3.24 14.73
C GLN A 393 2.32 -4.48 14.22
N ALA A 394 2.50 -4.77 12.93
CA ALA A 394 1.95 -5.95 12.28
C ALA A 394 2.94 -7.12 12.38
N ILE A 395 2.51 -8.19 13.02
CA ILE A 395 3.28 -9.43 13.18
C ILE A 395 2.66 -10.50 12.27
N PRO A 396 3.36 -10.93 11.20
CA PRO A 396 2.89 -12.04 10.38
C PRO A 396 2.84 -13.33 11.19
N LEU A 397 1.66 -13.96 11.24
CA LEU A 397 1.46 -15.32 11.75
C LEU A 397 1.52 -16.35 10.61
N ARG A 398 1.11 -15.92 9.40
CA ARG A 398 1.19 -16.65 8.13
C ARG A 398 1.34 -15.63 6.99
N GLY A 399 2.14 -15.97 5.97
CA GLY A 399 2.42 -15.13 4.81
C GLY A 399 3.89 -14.97 4.58
#